data_AF-D6Z1L0-F1
#
_entry.id   AF-D6Z1L0-F1
#
_cell.length_a   1.000
_cell.length_b   1.000
_cell.length_c   1.000
_cell.angle_alpha   90.00
_cell.angle_beta   90.00
_cell.angle_gamma   90.00
#
_symmetry.space_group_name_H-M   'P 1'
#
loop_
_entity.id
_entity.type
_entity.pdbx_description
1 polymer ?
#
loop_
_entity_poly.entity_id
_entity_poly.type
_entity_poly.pdbx_seq_one_letter_code
_entity_poly.pdbx_strand_id
1 'polypeptide(L)'
;MNPRVPEHKWNLLDLAVKLLDQSENMVTGCGGLEQESKEDLAKINRASKEIMDLIKSLSALQAGAGFDVATARHDLRNPLNNILGYTEMLLEDHEENPEVPDFTGQLQEFYVLSRLVLQEVNKLQQLPLTGYRQGVTPGKPAAAPTPKTPPGRTEAKALQAIDDRGEKPLILVVDDITANREVLSRRLRRLGYLVMEAENGRQALAMLETGAFDLVLLDILMPELDGYEVLRRIKANELIRHVPVLMISAVGDINSVVRCLEAGADDYLAKPFNSVLLRARVNASLVKKRLYDQELHYKQEIEQHNQLLEQRVRQQVQEISRAQLAAIFSLSKLAESRDPETGEHLERFREYSRVLARHLQTMPRFCKLIDESFIDNLYAACPLHDIGKVGIPDAILLKPGRLTAEEFAIMQEHATIGAETLLAVDRQYPGSDLIRFGIEIAEGHHERWDGSGYPRGLAGEEIPLVARIVSLADVYDALRSRRVYKEGMDHATARKIIVESAGSHFDPVIVEAFLACEDDFQKIWRRIGE
;
A
#
# COMPACT_ATOMS: atom_id res chain seq x y z
N MET A 1 -17.79 -23.16 -59.92
CA MET A 1 -17.66 -22.43 -61.21
C MET A 1 -17.09 -21.06 -60.89
N ASN A 2 -16.00 -20.69 -61.55
CA ASN A 2 -15.27 -19.44 -61.32
C ASN A 2 -16.03 -18.28 -62.00
N PRO A 3 -16.60 -17.29 -61.30
CA PRO A 3 -17.16 -16.14 -61.98
C PRO A 3 -16.01 -15.25 -62.43
N ARG A 4 -15.86 -15.12 -63.75
CA ARG A 4 -14.95 -14.16 -64.39
C ARG A 4 -15.29 -12.74 -63.92
N VAL A 5 -14.41 -12.11 -63.16
CA VAL A 5 -14.46 -10.66 -62.93
C VAL A 5 -13.99 -9.96 -64.21
N PRO A 6 -14.79 -9.08 -64.84
CA PRO A 6 -14.37 -8.34 -66.03
C PRO A 6 -13.29 -7.31 -65.67
N GLU A 7 -12.27 -7.18 -66.53
CA GLU A 7 -11.25 -6.11 -66.50
C GLU A 7 -11.85 -4.74 -66.88
N HIS A 8 -12.78 -4.22 -66.09
CA HIS A 8 -13.04 -2.78 -66.03
C HIS A 8 -12.30 -2.23 -64.81
N LYS A 9 -11.43 -1.25 -65.00
CA LYS A 9 -10.94 -0.42 -63.89
C LYS A 9 -12.11 0.47 -63.48
N TRP A 10 -12.87 0.03 -62.48
CA TRP A 10 -13.93 0.82 -61.86
C TRP A 10 -13.32 2.11 -61.31
N ASN A 11 -13.86 3.27 -61.70
CA ASN A 11 -13.50 4.52 -61.05
C ASN A 11 -14.26 4.65 -59.71
N LEU A 12 -13.88 5.62 -58.86
CA LEU A 12 -14.47 5.79 -57.53
C LEU A 12 -16.00 6.02 -57.58
N LEU A 13 -16.50 6.68 -58.63
CA LEU A 13 -17.93 6.90 -58.85
C LEU A 13 -18.64 5.58 -59.20
N ASP A 14 -18.07 4.76 -60.08
CA ASP A 14 -18.65 3.45 -60.45
C ASP A 14 -18.76 2.52 -59.23
N LEU A 15 -17.73 2.51 -58.37
CA LEU A 15 -17.73 1.74 -57.13
C LEU A 15 -18.78 2.26 -56.14
N ALA A 16 -18.93 3.57 -56.01
CA ALA A 16 -19.94 4.17 -55.14
C ALA A 16 -21.36 3.88 -55.62
N VAL A 17 -21.61 3.86 -56.94
CA VAL A 17 -22.92 3.52 -57.51
C VAL A 17 -23.28 2.08 -57.16
N LYS A 18 -22.34 1.16 -57.34
CA LYS A 18 -22.53 -0.24 -56.91
C LYS A 18 -22.74 -0.39 -55.42
N LEU A 19 -21.99 0.36 -54.61
CA LEU A 19 -22.11 0.31 -53.15
C LEU A 19 -23.52 0.73 -52.73
N LEU A 20 -24.04 1.81 -53.31
CA LEU A 20 -25.40 2.28 -53.03
C LEU A 20 -26.45 1.27 -53.47
N ASP A 21 -26.38 0.77 -54.71
CA ASP A 21 -27.34 -0.21 -55.26
C ASP A 21 -27.38 -1.50 -54.43
N GLN A 22 -26.22 -2.06 -54.08
CA GLN A 22 -26.16 -3.25 -53.21
C GLN A 22 -26.72 -2.96 -51.81
N SER A 23 -26.45 -1.78 -51.23
CA SER A 23 -27.02 -1.42 -49.94
C SER A 23 -28.55 -1.29 -49.96
N GLU A 24 -29.14 -0.77 -51.03
CA GLU A 24 -30.60 -0.66 -51.20
C GLU A 24 -31.24 -2.04 -51.38
N ASN A 25 -30.60 -2.91 -52.16
CA ASN A 25 -31.05 -4.30 -52.31
C ASN A 25 -31.04 -5.06 -50.98
N MET A 26 -30.01 -4.88 -50.14
CA MET A 26 -29.97 -5.51 -48.82
C MET A 26 -31.08 -5.00 -47.88
N VAL A 27 -31.41 -3.69 -47.90
CA VAL A 27 -32.52 -3.15 -47.09
C VAL A 27 -33.89 -3.65 -47.58
N THR A 28 -34.08 -3.81 -48.89
CA THR A 28 -35.36 -4.33 -49.41
C THR A 28 -35.52 -5.84 -49.22
N GLY A 29 -34.41 -6.59 -49.18
CA GLY A 29 -34.39 -8.05 -48.97
C GLY A 29 -34.41 -8.51 -47.51
N CYS A 30 -34.37 -7.61 -46.52
CA CYS A 30 -34.13 -7.95 -45.12
C CYS A 30 -35.35 -8.44 -44.32
N GLY A 31 -36.44 -8.88 -44.97
CA GLY A 31 -37.73 -9.17 -44.32
C GLY A 31 -37.65 -10.12 -43.12
N GLY A 32 -36.78 -11.14 -43.20
CA GLY A 32 -36.58 -12.17 -42.17
C GLY A 32 -35.56 -11.85 -41.07
N LEU A 33 -34.91 -10.68 -41.11
CA LEU A 33 -33.90 -10.30 -40.10
C LEU A 33 -34.54 -9.73 -38.83
N GLU A 34 -33.81 -9.82 -37.72
CA GLU A 34 -34.14 -9.15 -36.46
C GLU A 34 -34.18 -7.63 -36.63
N GLN A 35 -34.93 -6.95 -35.76
CA GLN A 35 -35.13 -5.51 -35.83
C GLN A 35 -33.80 -4.73 -35.74
N GLU A 36 -32.87 -5.17 -34.89
CA GLU A 36 -31.56 -4.56 -34.74
C GLU A 36 -30.71 -4.70 -36.02
N SER A 37 -30.72 -5.88 -36.66
CA SER A 37 -30.03 -6.09 -37.94
C SER A 37 -30.62 -5.24 -39.07
N LYS A 38 -31.95 -5.03 -39.08
CA LYS A 38 -32.63 -4.13 -40.04
C LYS A 38 -32.20 -2.68 -39.85
N GLU A 39 -32.04 -2.24 -38.61
CA GLU A 39 -31.55 -0.90 -38.29
C GLU A 39 -30.10 -0.70 -38.72
N ASP A 40 -29.24 -1.70 -38.51
CA ASP A 40 -27.84 -1.65 -38.96
C ASP A 40 -27.72 -1.61 -40.49
N LEU A 41 -28.57 -2.35 -41.22
CA LEU A 41 -28.67 -2.23 -42.67
C LEU A 41 -29.16 -0.86 -43.13
N ALA A 42 -30.09 -0.24 -42.42
CA ALA A 42 -30.54 1.12 -42.70
C ALA A 42 -29.41 2.15 -42.48
N LYS A 43 -28.56 1.94 -41.47
CA LYS A 43 -27.35 2.76 -41.24
C LYS A 43 -26.33 2.57 -42.35
N ILE A 44 -26.08 1.33 -42.78
CA ILE A 44 -25.23 1.01 -43.95
C ILE A 44 -25.74 1.73 -45.21
N ASN A 45 -27.04 1.69 -45.48
CA ASN A 45 -27.63 2.35 -46.64
C ASN A 45 -27.48 3.88 -46.55
N ARG A 46 -27.71 4.47 -45.38
CA ARG A 46 -27.51 5.91 -45.16
C ARG A 46 -26.07 6.34 -45.41
N ALA A 47 -25.11 5.59 -44.87
CA ALA A 47 -23.68 5.84 -45.11
C ALA A 47 -23.30 5.65 -46.58
N SER A 48 -23.92 4.70 -47.29
CA SER A 48 -23.70 4.50 -48.73
C SER A 48 -24.23 5.69 -49.56
N LYS A 49 -25.37 6.28 -49.17
CA LYS A 49 -25.90 7.53 -49.74
C LYS A 49 -24.97 8.71 -49.48
N GLU A 50 -24.47 8.84 -48.25
CA GLU A 50 -23.52 9.88 -47.87
C GLU A 50 -22.22 9.82 -48.69
N ILE A 51 -21.64 8.63 -48.87
CA ILE A 51 -20.48 8.42 -49.74
C ILE A 51 -20.78 8.86 -51.18
N MET A 52 -21.95 8.50 -51.70
CA MET A 52 -22.37 8.89 -53.05
C MET A 52 -22.47 10.42 -53.19
N ASP A 53 -23.09 11.10 -52.24
CA ASP A 53 -23.27 12.55 -52.27
C ASP A 53 -21.94 13.30 -52.10
N LEU A 54 -21.05 12.79 -51.23
CA LEU A 54 -19.69 13.29 -51.11
C LEU A 54 -18.94 13.13 -52.45
N ILE A 55 -18.93 11.95 -53.06
CA ILE A 55 -18.23 11.71 -54.34
C ILE A 55 -18.80 12.56 -55.49
N LYS A 56 -20.12 12.78 -55.55
CA LYS A 56 -20.73 13.71 -56.50
C LYS A 56 -20.28 15.15 -56.28
N SER A 57 -20.25 15.59 -55.03
CA SER A 57 -19.79 16.92 -54.65
C SER A 57 -18.31 17.13 -55.01
N LEU A 58 -17.48 16.10 -54.80
CA LEU A 58 -16.07 16.07 -55.20
C LEU A 58 -15.89 16.17 -56.72
N SER A 59 -16.73 15.46 -57.48
CA SER A 59 -16.70 15.50 -58.94
C SER A 59 -17.10 16.89 -59.47
N ALA A 60 -18.02 17.59 -58.79
CA ALA A 60 -18.42 18.95 -59.12
C ALA A 60 -17.34 19.99 -58.77
N LEU A 61 -16.60 19.78 -57.67
CA LEU A 61 -15.52 20.66 -57.20
C LEU A 61 -14.22 20.52 -58.00
N GLN A 62 -13.93 19.35 -58.60
CA GLN A 62 -12.80 19.20 -59.53
C GLN A 62 -12.85 20.14 -60.76
N ALA A 63 -14.00 20.78 -61.02
CA ALA A 63 -14.18 21.80 -62.05
C ALA A 63 -13.81 23.24 -61.61
N GLY A 64 -13.40 23.46 -60.35
CA GLY A 64 -13.01 24.77 -59.80
C GLY A 64 -11.80 24.71 -58.88
N ALA A 65 -10.95 25.75 -58.88
CA ALA A 65 -9.70 25.76 -58.13
C ALA A 65 -9.91 25.96 -56.62
N GLY A 66 -9.35 25.06 -55.79
CA GLY A 66 -9.28 25.19 -54.32
C GLY A 66 -9.70 23.96 -53.52
N PHE A 67 -9.23 22.75 -53.89
CA PHE A 67 -9.66 21.49 -53.29
C PHE A 67 -8.67 20.96 -52.23
N ASP A 68 -9.11 20.77 -50.98
CA ASP A 68 -8.34 20.08 -49.95
C ASP A 68 -8.63 18.57 -49.94
N VAL A 69 -7.69 17.82 -50.52
CA VAL A 69 -7.71 16.37 -50.64
C VAL A 69 -7.70 15.68 -49.26
N ALA A 70 -7.08 16.29 -48.23
CA ALA A 70 -6.98 15.68 -46.91
C ALA A 70 -8.34 15.63 -46.20
N THR A 71 -9.08 16.74 -46.24
CA THR A 71 -10.43 16.86 -45.65
C THR A 71 -11.42 15.96 -46.38
N ALA A 72 -11.45 15.98 -47.72
CA ALA A 72 -12.32 15.10 -48.50
C ALA A 72 -12.09 13.60 -48.24
N ARG A 73 -10.82 13.20 -48.05
CA ARG A 73 -10.49 11.82 -47.69
C ARG A 73 -10.97 11.45 -46.30
N HIS A 74 -10.82 12.36 -45.33
CA HIS A 74 -11.33 12.16 -43.99
C HIS A 74 -12.86 11.98 -44.01
N ASP A 75 -13.56 12.87 -44.70
CA ASP A 75 -15.02 12.86 -44.79
C ASP A 75 -15.56 11.63 -45.51
N LEU A 76 -14.83 11.07 -46.48
CA LEU A 76 -15.18 9.80 -47.13
C LEU A 76 -14.85 8.56 -46.27
N ARG A 77 -13.81 8.61 -45.43
CA ARG A 77 -13.41 7.45 -44.61
C ARG A 77 -14.38 7.19 -43.47
N ASN A 78 -14.99 8.22 -42.91
CA ASN A 78 -15.94 8.09 -41.80
C ASN A 78 -17.17 7.24 -42.14
N PRO A 79 -17.99 7.57 -43.16
CA PRO A 79 -19.13 6.74 -43.53
C PRO A 79 -18.68 5.35 -44.02
N LEU A 80 -17.49 5.21 -44.59
CA LEU A 80 -16.96 3.93 -45.05
C LEU A 80 -16.51 3.00 -43.93
N ASN A 81 -15.91 3.55 -42.87
CA ASN A 81 -15.60 2.80 -41.66
C ASN A 81 -16.91 2.35 -40.97
N ASN A 82 -17.95 3.17 -40.99
CA ASN A 82 -19.27 2.79 -40.48
C ASN A 82 -19.83 1.60 -41.25
N ILE A 83 -19.79 1.67 -42.59
CA ILE A 83 -20.22 0.56 -43.45
C ILE A 83 -19.47 -0.72 -43.10
N LEU A 84 -18.14 -0.66 -43.03
CA LEU A 84 -17.32 -1.83 -42.69
C LEU A 84 -17.65 -2.38 -41.30
N GLY A 85 -17.80 -1.49 -40.29
CA GLY A 85 -18.09 -1.87 -38.91
C GLY A 85 -19.42 -2.58 -38.74
N TYR A 86 -20.51 -2.04 -39.30
CA TYR A 86 -21.83 -2.67 -39.25
C TYR A 86 -21.88 -3.94 -40.13
N THR A 87 -21.21 -3.96 -41.28
CA THR A 87 -21.17 -5.17 -42.13
C THR A 87 -20.45 -6.32 -41.44
N GLU A 88 -19.32 -6.06 -40.77
CA GLU A 88 -18.63 -7.07 -39.95
C GLU A 88 -19.48 -7.55 -38.78
N MET A 89 -20.23 -6.64 -38.12
CA MET A 89 -21.14 -7.01 -37.03
C MET A 89 -22.25 -7.95 -37.51
N LEU A 90 -22.90 -7.61 -38.63
CA LEU A 90 -23.93 -8.45 -39.24
C LEU A 90 -23.40 -9.81 -39.71
N LEU A 91 -22.15 -9.86 -40.21
CA LEU A 91 -21.50 -11.12 -40.58
C LEU A 91 -21.25 -12.01 -39.35
N GLU A 92 -20.77 -11.43 -38.24
CA GLU A 92 -20.55 -12.15 -36.98
C GLU A 92 -21.88 -12.66 -36.37
N ASP A 93 -22.94 -11.84 -36.39
CA ASP A 93 -24.26 -12.22 -35.86
C ASP A 93 -24.84 -13.43 -36.59
N HIS A 94 -24.64 -13.49 -37.90
CA HIS A 94 -25.05 -14.63 -38.71
C HIS A 94 -24.19 -15.88 -38.51
N GLU A 95 -22.90 -15.74 -38.21
CA GLU A 95 -22.05 -16.90 -37.86
C GLU A 95 -22.49 -17.55 -36.54
N GLU A 96 -23.00 -16.75 -35.59
CA GLU A 96 -23.50 -17.23 -34.30
C GLU A 96 -24.96 -17.74 -34.37
N ASN A 97 -25.77 -17.23 -35.30
CA ASN A 97 -27.16 -17.64 -35.50
C ASN A 97 -27.50 -17.94 -36.99
N PRO A 98 -27.18 -19.15 -37.49
CA PRO A 98 -27.24 -19.50 -38.91
C PRO A 98 -28.65 -19.80 -39.46
N GLU A 99 -29.73 -19.52 -38.73
CA GLU A 99 -31.11 -19.91 -39.12
C GLU A 99 -31.72 -19.09 -40.29
N VAL A 100 -31.00 -18.08 -40.82
CA VAL A 100 -31.49 -17.22 -41.92
C VAL A 100 -30.78 -17.56 -43.25
N PRO A 101 -31.49 -17.99 -44.31
CA PRO A 101 -30.87 -18.35 -45.59
C PRO A 101 -30.34 -17.16 -46.42
N ASP A 102 -29.16 -17.36 -47.03
CA ASP A 102 -28.51 -16.61 -48.12
C ASP A 102 -28.36 -15.07 -48.00
N PHE A 103 -28.22 -14.56 -46.77
CA PHE A 103 -27.86 -13.15 -46.52
C PHE A 103 -26.36 -12.95 -46.32
N THR A 104 -25.64 -13.96 -45.80
CA THR A 104 -24.19 -13.92 -45.55
C THR A 104 -23.37 -13.71 -46.84
N GLY A 105 -23.76 -14.31 -47.96
CA GLY A 105 -23.09 -14.12 -49.25
C GLY A 105 -23.16 -12.68 -49.73
N GLN A 106 -24.34 -12.05 -49.60
CA GLN A 106 -24.55 -10.64 -49.97
C GLN A 106 -23.71 -9.70 -49.09
N LEU A 107 -23.68 -9.95 -47.78
CA LEU A 107 -22.85 -9.18 -46.84
C LEU A 107 -21.35 -9.34 -47.11
N GLN A 108 -20.88 -10.55 -47.46
CA GLN A 108 -19.48 -10.80 -47.82
C GLN A 108 -19.08 -10.06 -49.10
N GLU A 109 -19.91 -10.13 -50.14
CA GLU A 109 -19.69 -9.37 -51.39
C GLU A 109 -19.67 -7.86 -51.13
N PHE A 110 -20.61 -7.38 -50.33
CA PHE A 110 -20.71 -5.97 -49.95
C PHE A 110 -19.52 -5.51 -49.09
N TYR A 111 -19.03 -6.35 -48.19
CA TYR A 111 -17.82 -6.09 -47.41
C TYR A 111 -16.59 -5.95 -48.33
N VAL A 112 -16.42 -6.87 -49.29
CA VAL A 112 -15.34 -6.80 -50.28
C VAL A 112 -15.44 -5.53 -51.12
N LEU A 113 -16.64 -5.17 -51.57
CA LEU A 113 -16.87 -3.92 -52.31
C LEU A 113 -16.50 -2.68 -51.49
N SER A 114 -16.91 -2.64 -50.22
CA SER A 114 -16.59 -1.55 -49.29
C SER A 114 -15.08 -1.41 -49.07
N ARG A 115 -14.35 -2.53 -48.98
CA ARG A 115 -12.88 -2.53 -48.87
C ARG A 115 -12.21 -2.01 -50.14
N LEU A 116 -12.76 -2.30 -51.32
CA LEU A 116 -12.27 -1.75 -52.59
C LEU A 116 -12.48 -0.24 -52.67
N VAL A 117 -13.65 0.26 -52.24
CA VAL A 117 -13.90 1.71 -52.13
C VAL A 117 -12.88 2.35 -51.19
N LEU A 118 -12.60 1.72 -50.03
CA LEU A 118 -11.65 2.26 -49.06
C LEU A 118 -10.23 2.32 -49.63
N GLN A 119 -9.86 1.30 -50.41
CA GLN A 119 -8.58 1.26 -51.10
C GLN A 119 -8.44 2.40 -52.13
N GLU A 120 -9.49 2.70 -52.91
CA GLU A 120 -9.47 3.83 -53.85
C GLU A 120 -9.46 5.19 -53.14
N VAL A 121 -10.23 5.36 -52.06
CA VAL A 121 -10.19 6.57 -51.22
C VAL A 121 -8.79 6.78 -50.64
N ASN A 122 -8.09 5.71 -50.25
CA ASN A 122 -6.69 5.79 -49.79
C ASN A 122 -5.70 6.16 -50.90
N LYS A 123 -6.00 5.85 -52.18
CA LYS A 123 -5.14 6.18 -53.34
C LYS A 123 -5.21 7.64 -53.78
N LEU A 124 -6.16 8.45 -53.29
CA LEU A 124 -6.26 9.89 -53.56
C LEU A 124 -4.99 10.69 -53.16
N GLN A 125 -3.99 10.05 -52.57
CA GLN A 125 -2.70 10.60 -52.19
C GLN A 125 -1.63 10.75 -53.30
N GLN A 126 -1.88 10.35 -54.56
CA GLN A 126 -0.82 10.29 -55.58
C GLN A 126 -1.10 11.08 -56.87
N LEU A 127 -0.80 12.38 -56.87
CA LEU A 127 -0.41 13.14 -58.07
C LEU A 127 0.92 13.85 -57.77
N PRO A 128 1.98 13.63 -58.56
CA PRO A 128 3.35 13.95 -58.16
C PRO A 128 3.71 15.43 -58.38
N LEU A 129 4.22 16.08 -57.34
CA LEU A 129 5.12 17.22 -57.51
C LEU A 129 6.49 16.67 -57.92
N THR A 130 6.83 16.86 -59.20
CA THR A 130 8.18 16.90 -59.79
C THR A 130 9.36 16.24 -59.05
N GLY A 131 9.84 15.14 -59.63
CA GLY A 131 11.26 14.97 -59.98
C GLY A 131 12.25 14.51 -58.90
N TYR A 132 12.47 13.20 -58.79
CA TYR A 132 13.82 12.64 -58.69
C TYR A 132 13.85 11.15 -59.10
N ARG A 133 14.87 10.76 -59.86
CA ARG A 133 15.10 9.41 -60.39
C ARG A 133 16.07 8.62 -59.49
N GLN A 134 16.03 7.30 -59.72
CA GLN A 134 16.99 6.21 -59.40
C GLN A 134 16.87 5.64 -57.98
N GLY A 135 16.70 4.33 -57.76
CA GLY A 135 16.57 3.18 -58.65
C GLY A 135 17.04 1.92 -57.92
N VAL A 136 16.24 0.85 -57.87
CA VAL A 136 16.70 -0.52 -57.60
C VAL A 136 15.73 -1.50 -58.28
N THR A 137 16.28 -2.49 -58.97
CA THR A 137 15.61 -3.58 -59.70
C THR A 137 14.88 -4.59 -58.78
N PRO A 138 13.82 -5.27 -59.26
CA PRO A 138 13.03 -6.20 -58.44
C PRO A 138 13.69 -7.58 -58.31
N GLY A 139 13.92 -8.02 -57.07
CA GLY A 139 14.22 -9.42 -56.74
C GLY A 139 12.93 -10.24 -56.59
N LYS A 140 12.93 -11.45 -57.16
CA LYS A 140 11.86 -12.47 -57.11
C LYS A 140 11.26 -12.67 -55.69
N PRO A 141 9.94 -12.91 -55.57
CA PRO A 141 9.34 -13.33 -54.30
C PRO A 141 9.73 -14.78 -53.97
N ALA A 142 10.33 -14.99 -52.80
CA ALA A 142 10.44 -16.31 -52.19
C ALA A 142 9.07 -16.71 -51.62
N ALA A 143 8.64 -17.94 -51.92
CA ALA A 143 7.37 -18.51 -51.51
C ALA A 143 7.25 -18.55 -49.98
N ALA A 144 6.19 -17.95 -49.45
CA ALA A 144 5.80 -18.10 -48.06
C ALA A 144 5.25 -19.53 -47.83
N PRO A 145 5.63 -20.22 -46.74
CA PRO A 145 5.03 -21.49 -46.37
C PRO A 145 3.59 -21.26 -45.88
N THR A 146 2.67 -22.05 -46.41
CA THR A 146 1.28 -22.17 -45.95
C THR A 146 1.23 -22.51 -44.47
N PRO A 147 0.47 -21.79 -43.62
CA PRO A 147 0.19 -22.24 -42.27
C PRO A 147 -0.75 -23.46 -42.34
N LYS A 148 -0.25 -24.59 -41.82
CA LYS A 148 -1.05 -25.78 -41.54
C LYS A 148 -2.04 -25.46 -40.43
N THR A 149 -3.31 -25.77 -40.66
CA THR A 149 -4.40 -25.76 -39.68
C THR A 149 -4.07 -26.68 -38.51
N PRO A 150 -4.10 -26.22 -37.24
CA PRO A 150 -4.19 -27.13 -36.10
C PRO A 150 -5.65 -27.58 -35.94
N PRO A 151 -5.91 -28.87 -35.72
CA PRO A 151 -7.22 -29.37 -35.33
C PRO A 151 -7.46 -29.07 -33.85
N GLY A 152 -8.71 -28.81 -33.46
CA GLY A 152 -9.08 -28.70 -32.06
C GLY A 152 -9.89 -27.45 -31.71
N ARG A 153 -11.03 -27.25 -32.38
CA ARG A 153 -12.17 -26.62 -31.70
C ARG A 153 -12.56 -27.57 -30.58
N THR A 154 -12.47 -27.11 -29.33
CA THR A 154 -13.27 -27.44 -28.13
C THR A 154 -12.37 -27.30 -26.90
N GLU A 155 -12.09 -26.08 -26.43
CA GLU A 155 -11.64 -25.80 -25.04
C GLU A 155 -11.43 -24.31 -24.71
N ALA A 156 -11.51 -23.38 -25.67
CA ALA A 156 -11.41 -21.94 -25.39
C ALA A 156 -12.75 -21.27 -24.98
N LYS A 157 -13.53 -21.93 -24.11
CA LYS A 157 -14.70 -21.32 -23.44
C LYS A 157 -14.39 -20.85 -22.00
N ALA A 158 -13.11 -20.83 -21.62
CA ALA A 158 -12.67 -20.49 -20.27
C ALA A 158 -11.65 -19.34 -20.28
N LEU A 159 -12.14 -18.12 -20.10
CA LEU A 159 -11.48 -17.01 -19.38
C LEU A 159 -12.55 -15.91 -19.27
N GLN A 160 -13.36 -16.08 -18.23
CA GLN A 160 -14.50 -15.25 -17.89
C GLN A 160 -14.07 -13.80 -17.65
N ALA A 161 -14.85 -12.86 -18.18
CA ALA A 161 -14.88 -11.44 -17.86
C ALA A 161 -15.46 -11.19 -16.45
N ILE A 162 -14.89 -11.86 -15.45
CA ILE A 162 -15.26 -11.71 -14.04
C ILE A 162 -13.96 -11.41 -13.29
N ASP A 163 -13.91 -10.25 -12.65
CA ASP A 163 -12.83 -9.90 -11.71
C ASP A 163 -12.83 -10.87 -10.52
N ASP A 164 -11.73 -11.00 -9.78
CA ASP A 164 -11.69 -11.84 -8.55
C ASP A 164 -12.74 -11.37 -7.51
N ARG A 165 -13.30 -10.17 -7.70
CA ARG A 165 -14.43 -9.55 -6.97
C ARG A 165 -15.83 -9.96 -7.44
N GLY A 166 -15.97 -10.73 -8.52
CA GLY A 166 -17.27 -11.05 -9.11
C GLY A 166 -17.88 -9.95 -9.99
N GLU A 167 -17.20 -8.80 -10.12
CA GLU A 167 -17.68 -7.63 -10.85
C GLU A 167 -17.16 -7.61 -12.29
N LYS A 168 -17.99 -7.05 -13.19
CA LYS A 168 -17.64 -6.90 -14.61
C LYS A 168 -16.81 -5.63 -14.78
N PRO A 169 -15.64 -5.69 -15.43
CA PRO A 169 -14.81 -4.50 -15.65
C PRO A 169 -15.55 -3.39 -16.36
N LEU A 170 -15.35 -2.14 -15.92
CA LEU A 170 -15.96 -0.95 -16.51
C LEU A 170 -14.99 -0.27 -17.48
N ILE A 171 -15.36 -0.24 -18.76
CA ILE A 171 -14.54 0.32 -19.84
C ILE A 171 -15.16 1.64 -20.32
N LEU A 172 -14.33 2.68 -20.44
CA LEU A 172 -14.72 3.95 -21.05
C LEU A 172 -14.32 3.95 -22.53
N VAL A 173 -15.29 4.14 -23.43
CA VAL A 173 -15.04 4.30 -24.87
C VAL A 173 -15.20 5.77 -25.24
N VAL A 174 -14.14 6.36 -25.79
CA VAL A 174 -14.08 7.78 -26.16
C VAL A 174 -13.79 7.91 -27.65
N ASP A 175 -14.74 8.45 -28.40
CA ASP A 175 -14.63 8.69 -29.85
C ASP A 175 -15.67 9.75 -30.21
N ASP A 176 -15.39 10.68 -31.11
CA ASP A 176 -16.34 11.72 -31.51
C ASP A 176 -17.43 11.20 -32.47
N ILE A 177 -17.14 10.13 -33.19
CA ILE A 177 -18.06 9.51 -34.16
C ILE A 177 -18.95 8.49 -33.45
N THR A 178 -20.26 8.78 -33.40
CA THR A 178 -21.28 7.94 -32.76
C THR A 178 -21.26 6.47 -33.23
N ALA A 179 -21.07 6.24 -34.53
CA ALA A 179 -21.01 4.88 -35.08
C ALA A 179 -19.81 4.07 -34.58
N ASN A 180 -18.64 4.70 -34.42
CA ASN A 180 -17.46 4.03 -33.83
C ASN A 180 -17.72 3.66 -32.37
N ARG A 181 -18.29 4.59 -31.58
CA ARG A 181 -18.67 4.34 -30.18
C ARG A 181 -19.66 3.19 -30.07
N GLU A 182 -20.69 3.18 -30.89
CA GLU A 182 -21.73 2.14 -30.87
C GLU A 182 -21.16 0.76 -31.23
N VAL A 183 -20.36 0.68 -32.30
CA VAL A 183 -19.74 -0.59 -32.74
C VAL A 183 -18.79 -1.14 -31.67
N LEU A 184 -17.91 -0.31 -31.10
CA LEU A 184 -17.00 -0.72 -30.04
C LEU A 184 -17.75 -1.15 -28.77
N SER A 185 -18.75 -0.36 -28.36
CA SER A 185 -19.49 -0.62 -27.13
C SER A 185 -20.30 -1.91 -27.23
N ARG A 186 -20.96 -2.18 -28.36
CA ARG A 186 -21.63 -3.46 -28.60
C ARG A 186 -20.66 -4.64 -28.53
N ARG A 187 -19.51 -4.55 -29.18
CA ARG A 187 -18.48 -5.61 -29.16
C ARG A 187 -17.96 -5.89 -27.75
N LEU A 188 -17.66 -4.84 -26.97
CA LEU A 188 -17.21 -4.99 -25.59
C LEU A 188 -18.31 -5.55 -24.67
N ARG A 189 -19.56 -5.11 -24.83
CA ARG A 189 -20.71 -5.64 -24.08
C ARG A 189 -20.93 -7.13 -24.36
N ARG A 190 -20.80 -7.57 -25.63
CA ARG A 190 -20.85 -9.00 -26.00
C ARG A 190 -19.73 -9.83 -25.37
N LEU A 191 -18.55 -9.24 -25.19
CA LEU A 191 -17.45 -9.86 -24.45
C LEU A 191 -17.68 -9.90 -22.92
N GLY A 192 -18.77 -9.29 -22.43
CA GLY A 192 -19.19 -9.34 -21.03
C GLY A 192 -18.76 -8.15 -20.19
N TYR A 193 -18.16 -7.10 -20.77
CA TYR A 193 -17.74 -5.91 -20.05
C TYR A 193 -18.87 -4.88 -19.88
N LEU A 194 -18.75 -4.04 -18.86
CA LEU A 194 -19.57 -2.83 -18.73
C LEU A 194 -18.92 -1.72 -19.56
N VAL A 195 -19.73 -0.91 -20.25
CA VAL A 195 -19.22 0.13 -21.14
C VAL A 195 -19.97 1.43 -20.94
N MET A 196 -19.22 2.49 -20.67
CA MET A 196 -19.68 3.88 -20.76
C MET A 196 -19.04 4.55 -21.97
N GLU A 197 -19.74 5.54 -22.51
CA GLU A 197 -19.38 6.21 -23.75
C GLU A 197 -19.19 7.71 -23.48
N ALA A 198 -18.13 8.28 -24.05
CA ALA A 198 -17.90 9.72 -24.08
C ALA A 198 -17.70 10.20 -25.52
N GLU A 199 -18.36 11.28 -25.89
CA GLU A 199 -18.34 11.85 -27.24
C GLU A 199 -17.17 12.81 -27.50
N ASN A 200 -16.43 13.18 -26.46
CA ASN A 200 -15.25 14.04 -26.58
C ASN A 200 -14.32 13.89 -25.37
N GLY A 201 -13.10 14.44 -25.49
CA GLY A 201 -12.09 14.37 -24.45
C GLY A 201 -12.46 15.09 -23.13
N ARG A 202 -13.27 16.15 -23.18
CA ARG A 202 -13.70 16.86 -21.94
C ARG A 202 -14.65 15.99 -21.12
N GLN A 203 -15.63 15.39 -21.79
CA GLN A 203 -16.58 14.49 -21.15
C GLN A 203 -15.85 13.26 -20.57
N ALA A 204 -14.87 12.71 -21.30
CA ALA A 204 -14.07 11.59 -20.82
C ALA A 204 -13.34 11.90 -19.51
N LEU A 205 -12.68 13.06 -19.42
CA LEU A 205 -11.97 13.47 -18.21
C LEU A 205 -12.92 13.69 -17.02
N ALA A 206 -14.07 14.34 -17.25
CA ALA A 206 -15.09 14.53 -16.21
C ALA A 206 -15.64 13.19 -15.68
N MET A 207 -15.82 12.21 -16.57
CA MET A 207 -16.20 10.85 -16.18
C MET A 207 -15.08 10.17 -15.35
N LEU A 208 -13.82 10.28 -15.77
CA LEU A 208 -12.69 9.65 -15.06
C LEU A 208 -12.45 10.23 -13.67
N GLU A 209 -12.76 11.50 -13.44
CA GLU A 209 -12.65 12.13 -12.11
C GLU A 209 -13.69 11.60 -11.10
N THR A 210 -14.83 11.12 -11.59
CA THR A 210 -15.98 10.73 -10.75
C THR A 210 -16.26 9.22 -10.76
N GLY A 211 -15.74 8.50 -11.75
CA GLY A 211 -15.99 7.08 -11.97
C GLY A 211 -14.74 6.22 -11.85
N ALA A 212 -14.92 4.99 -11.36
CA ALA A 212 -13.87 3.97 -11.31
C ALA A 212 -13.86 3.17 -12.61
N PHE A 213 -12.98 3.53 -13.54
CA PHE A 213 -12.80 2.82 -14.81
C PHE A 213 -11.61 1.87 -14.75
N ASP A 214 -11.76 0.70 -15.36
CA ASP A 214 -10.70 -0.31 -15.44
C ASP A 214 -9.87 -0.21 -16.72
N LEU A 215 -10.41 0.45 -17.75
CA LEU A 215 -9.75 0.67 -19.03
C LEU A 215 -10.39 1.84 -19.78
N VAL A 216 -9.57 2.62 -20.47
CA VAL A 216 -10.04 3.65 -21.41
C VAL A 216 -9.63 3.26 -22.82
N LEU A 217 -10.59 3.22 -23.74
CA LEU A 217 -10.38 3.17 -25.18
C LEU A 217 -10.53 4.59 -25.72
N LEU A 218 -9.47 5.16 -26.25
CA LEU A 218 -9.40 6.59 -26.56
C LEU A 218 -9.03 6.83 -28.01
N ASP A 219 -9.94 7.42 -28.78
CA ASP A 219 -9.61 7.88 -30.12
C ASP A 219 -8.59 9.02 -30.10
N ILE A 220 -7.68 9.01 -31.09
CA ILE A 220 -6.65 10.03 -31.24
C ILE A 220 -7.21 11.33 -31.82
N LEU A 221 -8.10 11.23 -32.81
CA LEU A 221 -8.52 12.35 -33.64
C LEU A 221 -9.92 12.81 -33.21
N MET A 222 -9.97 13.70 -32.22
CA MET A 222 -11.23 14.28 -31.74
C MET A 222 -11.19 15.82 -31.79
N PRO A 223 -12.32 16.49 -32.04
CA PRO A 223 -12.44 17.94 -31.96
C PRO A 223 -12.14 18.46 -30.55
N GLU A 224 -11.67 19.71 -30.49
CA GLU A 224 -11.29 20.43 -29.26
C GLU A 224 -10.10 19.83 -28.51
N LEU A 225 -10.30 18.66 -27.89
CA LEU A 225 -9.32 17.98 -27.05
C LEU A 225 -8.97 16.64 -27.68
N ASP A 226 -7.80 16.58 -28.31
CA ASP A 226 -7.32 15.36 -28.96
C ASP A 226 -6.97 14.26 -27.94
N GLY A 227 -6.86 13.02 -28.42
CA GLY A 227 -6.56 11.88 -27.56
C GLY A 227 -5.19 11.97 -26.89
N TYR A 228 -4.21 12.67 -27.49
CA TYR A 228 -2.89 12.85 -26.89
C TYR A 228 -2.92 13.76 -25.67
N GLU A 229 -3.70 14.83 -25.72
CA GLU A 229 -3.91 15.75 -24.61
C GLU A 229 -4.70 15.09 -23.48
N VAL A 230 -5.75 14.32 -23.80
CA VAL A 230 -6.49 13.53 -22.80
C VAL A 230 -5.55 12.54 -22.10
N LEU A 231 -4.78 11.76 -22.86
CA LEU A 231 -3.81 10.81 -22.30
C LEU A 231 -2.81 11.50 -21.36
N ARG A 232 -2.23 12.63 -21.77
CA ARG A 232 -1.29 13.39 -20.94
C ARG A 232 -1.94 13.83 -19.62
N ARG A 233 -3.20 14.27 -19.63
CA ARG A 233 -3.92 14.65 -18.42
C ARG A 233 -4.22 13.47 -17.51
N ILE A 234 -4.61 12.32 -18.07
CA ILE A 234 -4.79 11.08 -17.30
C ILE A 234 -3.48 10.71 -16.60
N LYS A 235 -2.37 10.67 -17.34
CA LYS A 235 -1.07 10.24 -16.78
C LYS A 235 -0.44 11.27 -15.83
N ALA A 236 -0.83 12.54 -15.91
CA ALA A 236 -0.41 13.59 -14.97
C ALA A 236 -1.19 13.58 -13.64
N ASN A 237 -2.37 12.95 -13.58
CA ASN A 237 -3.21 12.93 -12.38
C ASN A 237 -2.95 11.66 -11.55
N GLU A 238 -2.46 11.81 -10.32
CA GLU A 238 -2.10 10.69 -9.43
C GLU A 238 -3.26 9.72 -9.15
N LEU A 239 -4.50 10.22 -9.14
CA LEU A 239 -5.68 9.42 -8.84
C LEU A 239 -6.09 8.51 -10.00
N ILE A 240 -5.80 8.87 -11.24
CA ILE A 240 -6.27 8.14 -12.44
C ILE A 240 -5.16 7.68 -13.38
N ARG A 241 -3.90 8.07 -13.13
CA ARG A 241 -2.74 7.69 -13.97
C ARG A 241 -2.53 6.18 -14.12
N HIS A 242 -3.03 5.41 -13.16
CA HIS A 242 -2.93 3.95 -13.12
C HIS A 242 -3.95 3.26 -14.02
N VAL A 243 -5.00 3.97 -14.46
CA VAL A 243 -5.98 3.43 -15.40
C VAL A 243 -5.29 3.22 -16.76
N PRO A 244 -5.35 1.99 -17.32
CA PRO A 244 -4.74 1.72 -18.60
C PRO A 244 -5.50 2.44 -19.72
N VAL A 245 -4.75 2.94 -20.71
CA VAL A 245 -5.31 3.65 -21.87
C VAL A 245 -4.89 2.95 -23.15
N LEU A 246 -5.86 2.41 -23.88
CA LEU A 246 -5.72 1.82 -25.21
C LEU A 246 -6.07 2.87 -26.26
N MET A 247 -5.08 3.39 -26.97
CA MET A 247 -5.29 4.41 -28.00
C MET A 247 -5.87 3.80 -29.26
N ILE A 248 -6.79 4.51 -29.91
CA ILE A 248 -7.43 4.08 -31.15
C ILE A 248 -7.03 5.04 -32.29
N SER A 249 -6.60 4.50 -33.43
CA SER A 249 -6.04 5.29 -34.54
C SER A 249 -6.48 4.80 -35.92
N ALA A 250 -6.72 5.72 -36.86
CA ALA A 250 -6.91 5.39 -38.27
C ALA A 250 -5.55 5.20 -39.00
N VAL A 251 -5.13 3.94 -39.19
CA VAL A 251 -4.02 3.39 -40.01
C VAL A 251 -2.75 4.24 -40.25
N GLY A 252 -1.60 3.66 -39.87
CA GLY A 252 -0.58 3.29 -40.87
C GLY A 252 0.88 3.69 -40.62
N ASP A 253 1.13 4.69 -39.80
CA ASP A 253 2.50 5.18 -39.55
C ASP A 253 3.02 4.69 -38.19
N ILE A 254 4.15 3.97 -38.22
CA ILE A 254 4.89 3.51 -37.02
C ILE A 254 5.17 4.69 -36.09
N ASN A 255 5.41 5.89 -36.62
CA ASN A 255 5.69 7.07 -35.80
C ASN A 255 4.50 7.46 -34.90
N SER A 256 3.27 7.26 -35.36
CA SER A 256 2.09 7.58 -34.55
C SER A 256 1.90 6.60 -33.39
N VAL A 257 2.24 5.32 -33.62
CA VAL A 257 2.25 4.28 -32.57
C VAL A 257 3.32 4.58 -31.52
N VAL A 258 4.54 4.89 -31.95
CA VAL A 258 5.66 5.23 -31.05
C VAL A 258 5.28 6.42 -30.17
N ARG A 259 4.74 7.49 -30.77
CA ARG A 259 4.29 8.68 -30.04
C ARG A 259 3.23 8.38 -28.97
N CYS A 260 2.28 7.47 -29.24
CA CYS A 260 1.27 7.09 -28.25
C CYS A 260 1.90 6.39 -27.04
N LEU A 261 2.80 5.43 -27.30
CA LEU A 261 3.47 4.67 -26.23
C LEU A 261 4.40 5.57 -25.40
N GLU A 262 5.16 6.46 -26.05
CA GLU A 262 6.03 7.43 -25.36
C GLU A 262 5.24 8.44 -24.52
N ALA A 263 4.01 8.78 -24.93
CA ALA A 263 3.11 9.62 -24.16
C ALA A 263 2.47 8.87 -22.96
N GLY A 264 2.76 7.58 -22.78
CA GLY A 264 2.31 6.77 -21.67
C GLY A 264 1.08 5.92 -21.94
N ALA A 265 0.64 5.79 -23.20
CA ALA A 265 -0.41 4.83 -23.55
C ALA A 265 0.07 3.41 -23.26
N ASP A 266 -0.86 2.57 -22.82
CA ASP A 266 -0.57 1.18 -22.48
C ASP A 266 -0.45 0.32 -23.74
N ASP A 267 -1.26 0.64 -24.75
CA ASP A 267 -1.22 -0.02 -26.05
C ASP A 267 -1.99 0.81 -27.10
N TYR A 268 -2.04 0.33 -28.35
CA TYR A 268 -2.83 0.93 -29.42
C TYR A 268 -3.62 -0.10 -30.25
N LEU A 269 -4.70 0.34 -30.88
CA LEU A 269 -5.53 -0.44 -31.79
C LEU A 269 -5.84 0.35 -33.07
N ALA A 270 -5.61 -0.28 -34.23
CA ALA A 270 -5.88 0.33 -35.52
C ALA A 270 -7.35 0.17 -35.94
N LYS A 271 -7.92 1.21 -36.55
CA LYS A 271 -9.18 1.19 -37.30
C LYS A 271 -8.93 0.75 -38.75
N PRO A 272 -9.76 -0.09 -39.38
CA PRO A 272 -10.92 -0.78 -38.82
C PRO A 272 -10.51 -1.86 -37.82
N PHE A 273 -11.34 -2.06 -36.78
CA PHE A 273 -11.02 -2.91 -35.64
C PHE A 273 -11.11 -4.39 -35.98
N ASN A 274 -10.05 -5.14 -35.73
CA ASN A 274 -10.12 -6.60 -35.72
C ASN A 274 -10.62 -7.08 -34.35
N SER A 275 -11.72 -7.84 -34.31
CA SER A 275 -12.37 -8.32 -33.08
C SER A 275 -11.45 -9.19 -32.21
N VAL A 276 -10.60 -10.01 -32.82
CA VAL A 276 -9.61 -10.85 -32.12
C VAL A 276 -8.53 -9.98 -31.47
N LEU A 277 -8.01 -8.97 -32.18
CA LEU A 277 -7.02 -8.05 -31.64
C LEU A 277 -7.59 -7.15 -30.55
N LEU A 278 -8.82 -6.64 -30.72
CA LEU A 278 -9.52 -5.86 -29.71
C LEU A 278 -9.60 -6.65 -28.39
N ARG A 279 -10.11 -7.88 -28.45
CA ARG A 279 -10.23 -8.76 -27.27
C ARG A 279 -8.88 -9.01 -26.61
N ALA A 280 -7.84 -9.32 -27.41
CA ALA A 280 -6.51 -9.61 -26.87
C ALA A 280 -5.91 -8.41 -26.12
N ARG A 281 -6.00 -7.20 -26.70
CA ARG A 281 -5.43 -5.97 -26.11
C ARG A 281 -6.22 -5.47 -24.91
N VAL A 282 -7.54 -5.56 -24.95
CA VAL A 282 -8.42 -5.25 -23.80
C VAL A 282 -8.08 -6.17 -22.63
N ASN A 283 -8.00 -7.49 -22.87
CA ASN A 283 -7.64 -8.45 -21.82
C ASN A 283 -6.27 -8.16 -21.21
N ALA A 284 -5.25 -7.91 -22.03
CA ALA A 284 -3.91 -7.59 -21.53
C ALA A 284 -3.91 -6.32 -20.65
N SER A 285 -4.67 -5.30 -21.06
CA SER A 285 -4.78 -4.04 -20.30
C SER A 285 -5.53 -4.24 -18.97
N LEU A 286 -6.60 -5.03 -18.97
CA LEU A 286 -7.35 -5.35 -17.76
C LEU A 286 -6.55 -6.19 -16.77
N VAL A 287 -5.72 -7.13 -17.25
CA VAL A 287 -4.78 -7.87 -16.38
C VAL A 287 -3.83 -6.91 -15.67
N LYS A 288 -3.29 -5.91 -16.39
CA LYS A 288 -2.43 -4.87 -15.80
C LYS A 288 -3.16 -4.07 -14.73
N LYS A 289 -4.41 -3.65 -14.98
CA LYS A 289 -5.24 -2.96 -13.98
C LYS A 289 -5.49 -3.82 -12.74
N ARG A 290 -5.84 -5.10 -12.92
CA ARG A 290 -6.06 -6.03 -11.81
C ARG A 290 -4.82 -6.17 -10.92
N LEU A 291 -3.64 -6.32 -11.52
CA LEU A 291 -2.39 -6.41 -10.75
C LEU A 291 -2.12 -5.14 -9.94
N TYR A 292 -2.39 -3.96 -10.50
CA TYR A 292 -2.25 -2.69 -9.79
C TYR A 292 -3.24 -2.60 -8.61
N ASP A 293 -4.50 -2.95 -8.81
CA ASP A 293 -5.52 -2.96 -7.75
C ASP A 293 -5.15 -3.94 -6.63
N GLN A 294 -4.68 -5.13 -6.98
CA GLN A 294 -4.19 -6.13 -6.03
C GLN A 294 -2.98 -5.62 -5.24
N GLU A 295 -2.02 -4.96 -5.90
CA GLU A 295 -0.87 -4.36 -5.22
C GLU A 295 -1.31 -3.31 -4.19
N LEU A 296 -2.25 -2.43 -4.57
CA LEU A 296 -2.78 -1.41 -3.67
C LEU A 296 -3.50 -2.03 -2.47
N HIS A 297 -4.29 -3.07 -2.70
CA HIS A 297 -4.99 -3.81 -1.66
C HIS A 297 -4.02 -4.45 -0.67
N TYR A 298 -3.01 -5.19 -1.16
CA TYR A 298 -2.02 -5.83 -0.29
C TYR A 298 -1.21 -4.81 0.51
N LYS A 299 -0.86 -3.66 -0.07
CA LYS A 299 -0.18 -2.59 0.68
C LYS A 299 -1.00 -2.12 1.88
N GLN A 300 -2.29 -1.92 1.68
CA GLN A 300 -3.20 -1.52 2.76
C GLN A 300 -3.33 -2.61 3.83
N GLU A 301 -3.46 -3.88 3.42
CA GLU A 301 -3.53 -5.00 4.37
C GLU A 301 -2.25 -5.14 5.20
N ILE A 302 -1.08 -5.02 4.57
CA ILE A 302 0.22 -5.08 5.27
C ILE A 302 0.34 -3.94 6.27
N GLU A 303 -0.05 -2.73 5.90
CA GLU A 303 0.01 -1.57 6.80
C GLU A 303 -0.89 -1.77 8.03
N GLN A 304 -2.12 -2.25 7.82
CA GLN A 304 -3.04 -2.59 8.91
C GLN A 304 -2.47 -3.71 9.80
N HIS A 305 -1.88 -4.74 9.19
CA HIS A 305 -1.32 -5.85 9.94
C HIS A 305 -0.10 -5.42 10.78
N ASN A 306 0.76 -4.56 10.23
CA ASN A 306 1.90 -4.00 10.94
C ASN A 306 1.45 -3.19 12.16
N GLN A 307 0.45 -2.33 12.01
CA GLN A 307 -0.11 -1.55 13.13
C GLN A 307 -0.65 -2.46 14.25
N LEU A 308 -1.38 -3.52 13.88
CA LEU A 308 -1.90 -4.50 14.84
C LEU A 308 -0.78 -5.28 15.54
N LEU A 309 0.25 -5.70 14.79
CA LEU A 309 1.41 -6.40 15.35
C LEU A 309 2.17 -5.52 16.34
N GLU A 310 2.42 -4.25 16.00
CA GLU A 310 3.06 -3.31 16.92
C GLU A 310 2.27 -3.15 18.23
N GLN A 311 0.94 -3.08 18.14
CA GLN A 311 0.09 -3.01 19.33
C GLN A 311 0.20 -4.28 20.18
N ARG A 312 0.16 -5.46 19.56
CA ARG A 312 0.29 -6.74 20.26
C ARG A 312 1.67 -6.89 20.92
N VAL A 313 2.74 -6.50 20.23
CA VAL A 313 4.10 -6.50 20.79
C VAL A 313 4.16 -5.59 22.01
N ARG A 314 3.65 -4.35 21.92
CA ARG A 314 3.60 -3.43 23.07
C ARG A 314 2.84 -4.02 24.26
N GLN A 315 1.71 -4.66 24.01
CA GLN A 315 0.91 -5.31 25.07
C GLN A 315 1.66 -6.48 25.71
N GLN A 316 2.25 -7.37 24.91
CA GLN A 316 3.00 -8.51 25.44
C GLN A 316 4.23 -8.09 26.25
N VAL A 317 4.96 -7.06 25.81
CA VAL A 317 6.10 -6.51 26.57
C VAL A 317 5.64 -5.98 27.93
N GLN A 318 4.50 -5.28 27.97
CA GLN A 318 3.92 -4.78 29.23
C GLN A 318 3.47 -5.92 30.16
N GLU A 319 2.82 -6.96 29.62
CA GLU A 319 2.40 -8.13 30.39
C GLU A 319 3.59 -8.89 30.97
N ILE A 320 4.63 -9.14 30.16
CA ILE A 320 5.86 -9.81 30.59
C ILE A 320 6.55 -8.99 31.69
N SER A 321 6.71 -7.68 31.49
CA SER A 321 7.34 -6.81 32.48
C SER A 321 6.57 -6.79 33.81
N ARG A 322 5.23 -6.67 33.76
CA ARG A 322 4.39 -6.72 34.96
C ARG A 322 4.49 -8.06 35.70
N ALA A 323 4.47 -9.17 34.96
CA ALA A 323 4.62 -10.51 35.54
C ALA A 323 6.00 -10.70 36.20
N GLN A 324 7.06 -10.22 35.56
CA GLN A 324 8.42 -10.26 36.12
C GLN A 324 8.54 -9.44 37.40
N LEU A 325 8.02 -8.20 37.41
CA LEU A 325 8.02 -7.35 38.60
C LEU A 325 7.22 -7.97 39.74
N ALA A 326 6.04 -8.55 39.44
CA ALA A 326 5.24 -9.24 40.44
C ALA A 326 5.96 -10.46 41.03
N ALA A 327 6.67 -11.24 40.21
CA ALA A 327 7.46 -12.38 40.66
C ALA A 327 8.63 -11.95 41.56
N ILE A 328 9.41 -10.95 41.13
CA ILE A 328 10.53 -10.39 41.92
C ILE A 328 10.02 -9.92 43.27
N PHE A 329 8.96 -9.11 43.27
CA PHE A 329 8.39 -8.57 44.49
C PHE A 329 7.87 -9.67 45.43
N SER A 330 7.26 -10.73 44.90
CA SER A 330 6.78 -11.84 45.69
C SER A 330 7.92 -12.63 46.33
N LEU A 331 9.02 -12.85 45.60
CA LEU A 331 10.21 -13.52 46.11
C LEU A 331 10.94 -12.69 47.16
N SER A 332 11.03 -11.37 46.96
CA SER A 332 11.55 -10.44 47.97
C SER A 332 10.71 -10.46 49.24
N LYS A 333 9.37 -10.39 49.13
CA LYS A 333 8.48 -10.54 50.30
C LYS A 333 8.65 -11.89 51.00
N LEU A 334 8.91 -12.97 50.25
CA LEU A 334 9.16 -14.28 50.85
C LEU A 334 10.48 -14.30 51.64
N ALA A 335 11.55 -13.71 51.10
CA ALA A 335 12.83 -13.57 51.80
C ALA A 335 12.68 -12.76 53.09
N GLU A 336 11.92 -11.67 53.05
CA GLU A 336 11.62 -10.84 54.22
C GLU A 336 10.64 -11.49 55.19
N SER A 337 9.81 -12.46 54.79
CA SER A 337 8.81 -13.07 55.69
C SER A 337 9.41 -13.79 56.91
N ARG A 338 10.73 -14.05 56.90
CA ARG A 338 11.49 -14.55 58.05
C ARG A 338 11.84 -13.45 59.06
N ASP A 339 11.65 -12.19 58.72
CA ASP A 339 11.84 -11.00 59.56
C ASP A 339 10.44 -10.38 59.81
N PRO A 340 10.10 -9.92 61.03
CA PRO A 340 8.81 -9.27 61.31
C PRO A 340 8.53 -7.93 60.57
N GLU A 341 9.22 -7.63 59.46
CA GLU A 341 8.95 -6.45 58.64
C GLU A 341 7.75 -6.68 57.69
N THR A 342 6.83 -5.72 57.68
CA THR A 342 5.60 -5.79 56.87
C THR A 342 5.92 -5.48 55.41
N GLY A 343 5.31 -6.19 54.47
CA GLY A 343 5.54 -5.97 53.03
C GLY A 343 5.16 -4.58 52.47
N GLU A 344 4.57 -3.70 53.27
CA GLU A 344 4.33 -2.28 52.96
C GLU A 344 5.62 -1.45 52.96
N HIS A 345 6.62 -1.84 53.77
CA HIS A 345 7.95 -1.24 53.78
C HIS A 345 8.53 -1.23 52.37
N LEU A 346 8.54 -2.39 51.70
CA LEU A 346 9.05 -2.52 50.33
C LEU A 346 8.33 -1.64 49.31
N GLU A 347 7.04 -1.32 49.53
CA GLU A 347 6.27 -0.42 48.67
C GLU A 347 6.59 1.05 48.93
N ARG A 348 6.75 1.47 50.18
CA ARG A 348 7.18 2.83 50.52
C ARG A 348 8.59 3.09 50.05
N PHE A 349 9.48 2.16 50.36
CA PHE A 349 10.90 2.22 50.06
C PHE A 349 11.19 2.41 48.56
N ARG A 350 10.58 1.61 47.67
CA ARG A 350 10.73 1.80 46.21
C ARG A 350 10.23 3.17 45.73
N GLU A 351 9.15 3.67 46.35
CA GLU A 351 8.55 4.96 45.98
C GLU A 351 9.45 6.12 46.39
N TYR A 352 10.05 6.06 47.58
CA TYR A 352 11.07 7.00 48.04
C TYR A 352 12.26 7.05 47.09
N SER A 353 12.81 5.89 46.73
CA SER A 353 13.93 5.78 45.78
C SER A 353 13.60 6.40 44.42
N ARG A 354 12.38 6.18 43.92
CA ARG A 354 11.91 6.79 42.66
C ARG A 354 11.81 8.31 42.75
N VAL A 355 11.26 8.83 43.85
CA VAL A 355 11.13 10.28 44.06
C VAL A 355 12.50 10.94 44.12
N LEU A 356 13.46 10.35 44.84
CA LEU A 356 14.84 10.82 44.88
C LEU A 356 15.47 10.81 43.48
N ALA A 357 15.38 9.70 42.75
CA ALA A 357 15.96 9.58 41.42
C ALA A 357 15.38 10.60 40.42
N ARG A 358 14.06 10.83 40.46
CA ARG A 358 13.41 11.87 39.64
C ARG A 358 13.89 13.27 39.97
N HIS A 359 14.09 13.59 41.26
CA HIS A 359 14.64 14.89 41.61
C HIS A 359 16.10 15.02 41.14
N LEU A 360 16.92 14.00 41.37
CA LEU A 360 18.32 13.96 40.93
C LEU A 360 18.45 14.11 39.40
N GLN A 361 17.54 13.51 38.62
CA GLN A 361 17.50 13.68 37.16
C GLN A 361 17.43 15.16 36.73
N THR A 362 16.80 16.02 37.50
CA THR A 362 16.72 17.46 37.18
C THR A 362 18.03 18.21 37.43
N MET A 363 18.95 17.63 38.19
CA MET A 363 20.24 18.25 38.51
C MET A 363 21.22 18.08 37.33
N PRO A 364 21.96 19.14 36.94
CA PRO A 364 22.92 19.08 35.81
C PRO A 364 23.95 17.96 35.91
N ARG A 365 24.30 17.54 37.13
CA ARG A 365 25.25 16.46 37.40
C ARG A 365 24.72 15.08 36.98
N PHE A 366 23.42 14.82 37.13
CA PHE A 366 22.84 13.49 36.92
C PHE A 366 21.88 13.41 35.72
N CYS A 367 21.49 14.53 35.11
CA CYS A 367 20.53 14.56 34.00
C CYS A 367 20.93 13.73 32.77
N LYS A 368 22.23 13.45 32.59
CA LYS A 368 22.74 12.55 31.52
C LYS A 368 22.85 11.09 31.95
N LEU A 369 22.83 10.82 33.25
CA LEU A 369 22.99 9.50 33.83
C LEU A 369 21.64 8.85 34.19
N ILE A 370 20.69 9.66 34.64
CA ILE A 370 19.37 9.20 35.09
C ILE A 370 18.33 9.52 34.01
N ASP A 371 17.97 8.51 33.22
CA ASP A 371 16.80 8.55 32.33
C ASP A 371 15.60 7.78 32.95
N GLU A 372 14.49 7.69 32.23
CA GLU A 372 13.32 6.93 32.72
C GLU A 372 13.64 5.44 32.90
N SER A 373 14.49 4.86 32.05
CA SER A 373 14.93 3.46 32.18
C SER A 373 15.70 3.22 33.47
N PHE A 374 16.59 4.14 33.85
CA PHE A 374 17.30 4.11 35.13
C PHE A 374 16.31 4.11 36.30
N ILE A 375 15.32 5.01 36.26
CA ILE A 375 14.34 5.16 37.34
C ILE A 375 13.48 3.90 37.49
N ASP A 376 13.01 3.34 36.36
CA ASP A 376 12.19 2.13 36.34
C ASP A 376 12.98 0.90 36.83
N ASN A 377 14.23 0.73 36.39
CA ASN A 377 15.10 -0.34 36.85
C ASN A 377 15.45 -0.20 38.33
N LEU A 378 15.73 1.02 38.81
CA LEU A 378 15.99 1.28 40.23
C LEU A 378 14.77 0.90 41.08
N TYR A 379 13.59 1.37 40.69
CA TYR A 379 12.33 1.09 41.37
C TYR A 379 12.05 -0.42 41.44
N ALA A 380 12.32 -1.14 40.34
CA ALA A 380 12.15 -2.57 40.23
C ALA A 380 13.21 -3.38 41.02
N ALA A 381 14.43 -2.87 41.12
CA ALA A 381 15.55 -3.53 41.81
C ALA A 381 15.52 -3.33 43.33
N CYS A 382 14.91 -2.25 43.83
CA CYS A 382 14.84 -1.93 45.27
C CYS A 382 14.52 -3.16 46.16
N PRO A 383 13.47 -3.96 45.90
CA PRO A 383 13.11 -5.11 46.74
C PRO A 383 14.19 -6.20 46.86
N LEU A 384 15.23 -6.17 46.04
CA LEU A 384 16.30 -7.15 46.07
C LEU A 384 17.35 -6.87 47.16
N HIS A 385 17.33 -5.70 47.81
CA HIS A 385 18.37 -5.28 48.76
C HIS A 385 18.65 -6.32 49.86
N ASP A 386 17.59 -6.92 50.41
CA ASP A 386 17.65 -7.87 51.52
C ASP A 386 17.43 -9.33 51.12
N ILE A 387 17.50 -9.66 49.82
CA ILE A 387 17.28 -11.04 49.35
C ILE A 387 18.24 -12.05 49.98
N GLY A 388 19.42 -11.59 50.41
CA GLY A 388 20.44 -12.42 51.06
C GLY A 388 20.12 -12.81 52.50
N LYS A 389 19.12 -12.20 53.15
CA LYS A 389 18.67 -12.62 54.51
C LYS A 389 18.25 -14.09 54.56
N VAL A 390 17.88 -14.68 53.42
CA VAL A 390 17.61 -16.11 53.29
C VAL A 390 18.81 -16.98 53.71
N GLY A 391 20.05 -16.50 53.51
CA GLY A 391 21.26 -17.21 53.90
C GLY A 391 21.64 -17.06 55.38
N ILE A 392 20.98 -16.17 56.14
CA ILE A 392 21.32 -15.92 57.54
C ILE A 392 20.68 -16.98 58.46
N PRO A 393 21.42 -17.56 59.42
CA PRO A 393 20.86 -18.51 60.38
C PRO A 393 19.74 -17.93 61.23
N ASP A 394 18.67 -18.70 61.47
CA ASP A 394 17.52 -18.28 62.29
C ASP A 394 17.91 -17.80 63.69
N ALA A 395 18.89 -18.46 64.33
CA ALA A 395 19.35 -18.10 65.67
C ALA A 395 19.93 -16.68 65.75
N ILE A 396 20.37 -16.12 64.61
CA ILE A 396 20.89 -14.75 64.48
C ILE A 396 19.80 -13.82 63.96
N LEU A 397 19.11 -14.20 62.88
CA LEU A 397 18.06 -13.39 62.26
C LEU A 397 16.88 -13.09 63.21
N LEU A 398 16.45 -14.10 63.98
CA LEU A 398 15.29 -14.03 64.87
C LEU A 398 15.65 -13.73 66.33
N LYS A 399 16.91 -13.38 66.63
CA LYS A 399 17.37 -13.23 68.02
C LYS A 399 16.60 -12.11 68.74
N PRO A 400 15.89 -12.39 69.85
CA PRO A 400 15.18 -11.36 70.60
C PRO A 400 16.15 -10.59 71.49
N GLY A 401 16.90 -9.65 70.90
CA GLY A 401 17.87 -8.82 71.62
C GLY A 401 18.97 -8.25 70.73
N ARG A 402 19.99 -7.64 71.34
CA ARG A 402 21.16 -7.16 70.59
C ARG A 402 22.04 -8.34 70.16
N LEU A 403 22.57 -8.26 68.95
CA LEU A 403 23.59 -9.17 68.45
C LEU A 403 24.94 -8.88 69.13
N THR A 404 25.75 -9.91 69.37
CA THR A 404 27.17 -9.74 69.70
C THR A 404 27.95 -9.26 68.47
N ALA A 405 29.22 -8.88 68.63
CA ALA A 405 30.05 -8.47 67.50
C ALA A 405 30.21 -9.60 66.46
N GLU A 406 30.34 -10.84 66.92
CA GLU A 406 30.47 -12.03 66.09
C GLU A 406 29.16 -12.36 65.36
N GLU A 407 28.02 -12.27 66.06
CA GLU A 407 26.71 -12.47 65.44
C GLU A 407 26.37 -11.35 64.44
N PHE A 408 26.78 -10.12 64.73
CA PHE A 408 26.60 -8.99 63.82
C PHE A 408 27.46 -9.15 62.57
N ALA A 409 28.69 -9.65 62.69
CA ALA A 409 29.54 -9.97 61.53
C ALA A 409 28.85 -10.99 60.60
N ILE A 410 28.22 -12.02 61.16
CA ILE A 410 27.43 -12.98 60.37
C ILE A 410 26.20 -12.31 59.76
N MET A 411 25.49 -11.45 60.51
CA MET A 411 24.34 -10.71 59.97
C MET A 411 24.74 -9.84 58.76
N GLN A 412 25.91 -9.21 58.77
CA GLN A 412 26.41 -8.40 57.65
C GLN A 412 26.60 -9.20 56.35
N GLU A 413 26.74 -10.52 56.43
CA GLU A 413 26.93 -11.38 55.25
C GLU A 413 25.73 -11.39 54.31
N HIS A 414 24.53 -10.95 54.73
CA HIS A 414 23.34 -10.92 53.85
C HIS A 414 23.59 -10.06 52.60
N ALA A 415 24.34 -8.95 52.73
CA ALA A 415 24.69 -8.09 51.62
C ALA A 415 25.52 -8.86 50.57
N THR A 416 26.55 -9.57 51.03
CA THR A 416 27.41 -10.40 50.18
C THR A 416 26.63 -11.57 49.56
N ILE A 417 25.85 -12.30 50.35
CA ILE A 417 25.05 -13.44 49.88
C ILE A 417 24.05 -13.00 48.80
N GLY A 418 23.37 -11.87 49.01
CA GLY A 418 22.43 -11.29 48.05
C GLY A 418 23.13 -10.90 46.73
N ALA A 419 24.26 -10.18 46.84
CA ALA A 419 25.05 -9.77 45.69
C ALA A 419 25.60 -10.96 44.89
N GLU A 420 26.17 -11.97 45.56
CA GLU A 420 26.69 -13.19 44.92
C GLU A 420 25.59 -13.99 44.22
N THR A 421 24.40 -14.07 44.82
CA THR A 421 23.23 -14.72 44.23
C THR A 421 22.85 -14.04 42.91
N LEU A 422 22.76 -12.71 42.89
CA LEU A 422 22.41 -11.95 41.70
C LEU A 422 23.54 -11.93 40.67
N LEU A 423 24.81 -11.94 41.09
CA LEU A 423 25.97 -12.09 40.21
C LEU A 423 25.96 -13.45 39.49
N ALA A 424 25.54 -14.52 40.16
CA ALA A 424 25.37 -15.82 39.51
C ALA A 424 24.28 -15.77 38.42
N VAL A 425 23.19 -15.04 38.67
CA VAL A 425 22.13 -14.80 37.67
C VAL A 425 22.65 -13.98 36.50
N ASP A 426 23.38 -12.88 36.75
CA ASP A 426 23.96 -12.02 35.70
C ASP A 426 24.97 -12.78 34.82
N ARG A 427 25.79 -13.66 35.41
CA ARG A 427 26.69 -14.52 34.63
C ARG A 427 25.94 -15.46 33.68
N GLN A 428 24.76 -15.93 34.07
CA GLN A 428 23.94 -16.81 33.24
C GLN A 428 23.08 -16.04 32.23
N TYR A 429 22.62 -14.85 32.60
CA TYR A 429 21.73 -14.00 31.83
C TYR A 429 22.23 -12.55 31.84
N PRO A 430 23.34 -12.24 31.13
CA PRO A 430 23.99 -10.94 31.20
C PRO A 430 23.20 -9.85 30.49
N GLY A 431 23.43 -8.59 30.90
CA GLY A 431 22.92 -7.40 30.21
C GLY A 431 21.59 -6.86 30.74
N SER A 432 21.16 -7.31 31.92
CA SER A 432 19.96 -6.80 32.59
C SER A 432 20.32 -5.72 33.61
N ASP A 433 19.95 -4.46 33.33
CA ASP A 433 20.17 -3.34 34.26
C ASP A 433 19.44 -3.55 35.59
N LEU A 434 18.27 -4.20 35.57
CA LEU A 434 17.55 -4.61 36.78
C LEU A 434 18.40 -5.50 37.70
N ILE A 435 19.09 -6.49 37.13
CA ILE A 435 19.95 -7.41 37.89
C ILE A 435 21.22 -6.70 38.34
N ARG A 436 21.85 -5.91 37.45
CA ARG A 436 23.03 -5.11 37.80
C ARG A 436 22.75 -4.15 38.95
N PHE A 437 21.62 -3.43 38.91
CA PHE A 437 21.18 -2.60 40.02
C PHE A 437 20.87 -3.41 41.27
N GLY A 438 20.24 -4.57 41.13
CA GLY A 438 20.03 -5.49 42.25
C GLY A 438 21.34 -5.87 42.95
N ILE A 439 22.40 -6.17 42.19
CA ILE A 439 23.74 -6.47 42.71
C ILE A 439 24.30 -5.25 43.46
N GLU A 440 24.31 -4.09 42.79
CA GLU A 440 24.84 -2.84 43.37
C GLU A 440 24.10 -2.43 44.65
N ILE A 441 22.77 -2.63 44.70
CA ILE A 441 21.94 -2.35 45.86
C ILE A 441 22.21 -3.36 46.98
N ALA A 442 22.14 -4.66 46.69
CA ALA A 442 22.35 -5.70 47.71
C ALA A 442 23.74 -5.58 48.36
N GLU A 443 24.77 -5.31 47.55
CA GLU A 443 26.13 -5.13 48.07
C GLU A 443 26.35 -3.77 48.74
N GLY A 444 25.66 -2.71 48.30
CA GLY A 444 26.00 -1.33 48.65
C GLY A 444 25.07 -0.62 49.63
N HIS A 445 23.87 -1.14 49.91
CA HIS A 445 22.86 -0.39 50.68
C HIS A 445 23.26 -0.10 52.14
N HIS A 446 24.22 -0.85 52.68
CA HIS A 446 24.82 -0.63 54.00
C HIS A 446 26.21 0.02 53.96
N GLU A 447 26.72 0.37 52.78
CA GLU A 447 27.90 1.21 52.66
C GLU A 447 27.57 2.62 53.15
N ARG A 448 28.57 3.30 53.73
CA ARG A 448 28.40 4.65 54.29
C ARG A 448 29.33 5.59 53.58
N TRP A 449 28.88 6.82 53.34
CA TRP A 449 29.64 7.82 52.59
C TRP A 449 31.07 8.04 53.10
N ASP A 450 31.29 7.93 54.41
CA ASP A 450 32.62 8.06 55.05
C ASP A 450 33.50 6.80 55.01
N GLY A 451 33.03 5.70 54.42
CA GLY A 451 33.75 4.42 54.36
C GLY A 451 33.61 3.55 55.60
N SER A 452 32.80 3.94 56.60
CA SER A 452 32.57 3.14 57.82
C SER A 452 31.49 2.05 57.66
N GLY A 453 30.99 1.85 56.44
CA GLY A 453 29.96 0.85 56.11
C GLY A 453 30.52 -0.54 55.86
N TYR A 454 29.65 -1.42 55.35
CA TYR A 454 29.96 -2.81 55.01
C TYR A 454 29.22 -3.22 53.73
N PRO A 455 29.63 -4.29 53.02
CA PRO A 455 30.69 -5.26 53.36
C PRO A 455 32.10 -4.87 52.90
N ARG A 456 32.26 -3.90 51.99
CA ARG A 456 33.56 -3.55 51.41
C ARG A 456 34.18 -2.29 52.02
N GLY A 457 33.40 -1.46 52.70
CA GLY A 457 33.89 -0.20 53.28
C GLY A 457 34.18 0.84 52.20
N LEU A 458 33.33 0.88 51.17
CA LEU A 458 33.45 1.84 50.07
C LEU A 458 33.16 3.25 50.57
N ALA A 459 33.88 4.24 50.05
CA ALA A 459 33.72 5.63 50.46
C ALA A 459 33.31 6.53 49.28
N GLY A 460 32.50 7.55 49.57
CA GLY A 460 32.11 8.56 48.60
C GLY A 460 31.45 7.98 47.35
N GLU A 461 32.00 8.34 46.20
CA GLU A 461 31.47 7.95 44.89
C GLU A 461 31.86 6.54 44.43
N GLU A 462 32.71 5.84 45.18
CA GLU A 462 32.96 4.41 44.97
C GLU A 462 31.69 3.59 45.26
N ILE A 463 30.80 4.12 46.11
CA ILE A 463 29.47 3.55 46.34
C ILE A 463 28.60 3.82 45.09
N PRO A 464 28.04 2.78 44.46
CA PRO A 464 27.15 2.95 43.31
C PRO A 464 26.01 3.93 43.61
N LEU A 465 25.64 4.75 42.62
CA LEU A 465 24.61 5.78 42.81
C LEU A 465 23.27 5.18 43.26
N VAL A 466 22.88 4.03 42.70
CA VAL A 466 21.64 3.32 43.09
C VAL A 466 21.65 2.90 44.56
N ALA A 467 22.81 2.46 45.07
CA ALA A 467 22.97 2.08 46.47
C ALA A 467 22.90 3.30 47.40
N ARG A 468 23.50 4.43 47.01
CA ARG A 468 23.40 5.70 47.76
C ARG A 468 21.96 6.21 47.86
N ILE A 469 21.18 6.12 46.77
CA ILE A 469 19.76 6.49 46.76
C ILE A 469 18.97 5.55 47.69
N VAL A 470 19.16 4.25 47.53
CA VAL A 470 18.47 3.21 48.30
C VAL A 470 18.77 3.33 49.79
N SER A 471 20.04 3.52 50.18
CA SER A 471 20.44 3.60 51.58
C SER A 471 19.69 4.70 52.35
N LEU A 472 19.53 5.89 51.74
CA LEU A 472 18.75 6.97 52.37
C LEU A 472 17.26 6.60 52.47
N ALA A 473 16.68 6.06 51.40
CA ALA A 473 15.28 5.68 51.35
C ALA A 473 14.93 4.58 52.38
N ASP A 474 15.78 3.58 52.49
CA ASP A 474 15.66 2.47 53.45
C ASP A 474 15.77 2.97 54.89
N VAL A 475 16.81 3.76 55.21
CA VAL A 475 16.97 4.31 56.57
C VAL A 475 15.80 5.24 56.93
N TYR A 476 15.29 6.04 56.00
CA TYR A 476 14.10 6.86 56.26
C TYR A 476 12.88 5.99 56.63
N ASP A 477 12.61 4.93 55.86
CA ASP A 477 11.49 4.03 56.17
C ASP A 477 11.70 3.32 57.51
N ALA A 478 12.90 2.81 57.78
CA ALA A 478 13.25 2.16 59.04
C ALA A 478 13.13 3.09 60.27
N LEU A 479 13.46 4.38 60.13
CA LEU A 479 13.30 5.37 61.21
C LEU A 479 11.82 5.66 61.50
N ARG A 480 10.96 5.64 60.48
CA ARG A 480 9.53 5.95 60.57
C ARG A 480 8.69 4.74 60.96
N SER A 481 9.13 3.53 60.63
CA SER A 481 8.44 2.27 60.88
C SER A 481 8.54 1.82 62.33
N ARG A 482 7.48 1.18 62.83
CA ARG A 482 7.44 0.59 64.17
C ARG A 482 8.17 -0.75 64.16
N ARG A 483 9.05 -0.97 65.15
CA ARG A 483 9.73 -2.25 65.37
C ARG A 483 9.30 -2.83 66.72
N VAL A 484 9.45 -4.15 66.89
CA VAL A 484 9.06 -4.91 68.11
C VAL A 484 9.53 -4.24 69.41
N TYR A 485 10.67 -3.53 69.36
CA TYR A 485 11.30 -2.90 70.52
C TYR A 485 11.40 -1.36 70.46
N LYS A 486 10.82 -0.71 69.44
CA LYS A 486 10.95 0.75 69.23
C LYS A 486 9.77 1.33 68.45
N GLU A 487 9.13 2.35 69.01
CA GLU A 487 8.13 3.14 68.28
C GLU A 487 8.76 3.88 67.10
N GLY A 488 8.00 4.02 66.01
CA GLY A 488 8.42 4.78 64.83
C GLY A 488 8.56 6.28 65.15
N MET A 489 9.58 6.93 64.58
CA MET A 489 9.80 8.36 64.76
C MET A 489 8.84 9.20 63.92
N ASP A 490 8.58 10.45 64.32
CA ASP A 490 7.89 11.40 63.46
C ASP A 490 8.78 11.84 62.27
N HIS A 491 8.18 12.47 61.25
CA HIS A 491 8.91 12.91 60.07
C HIS A 491 10.01 13.92 60.42
N ALA A 492 9.72 14.88 61.31
CA ALA A 492 10.66 15.92 61.70
C ALA A 492 11.92 15.33 62.38
N THR A 493 11.76 14.31 63.20
CA THR A 493 12.86 13.61 63.88
C THR A 493 13.66 12.77 62.90
N ALA A 494 13.01 12.00 62.01
CA ALA A 494 13.70 11.21 60.99
C ALA A 494 14.51 12.11 60.05
N ARG A 495 13.91 13.21 59.59
CA ARG A 495 14.56 14.26 58.80
C ARG A 495 15.80 14.80 59.49
N LYS A 496 15.69 15.17 60.78
CA LYS A 496 16.81 15.70 61.56
C LYS A 496 18.01 14.74 61.57
N ILE A 497 17.76 13.46 61.82
CA ILE A 497 18.80 12.42 61.83
C ILE A 497 19.48 12.29 60.46
N ILE A 498 18.70 12.29 59.37
CA ILE A 498 19.24 12.20 58.00
C ILE A 498 20.13 13.39 57.69
N VAL A 499 19.68 14.61 58.01
CA VAL A 499 20.45 15.85 57.77
C VAL A 499 21.74 15.88 58.59
N GLU A 500 21.70 15.51 59.87
CA GLU A 500 22.88 15.43 60.73
C GLU A 500 23.87 14.35 60.27
N SER A 501 23.41 13.36 59.51
CA SER A 501 24.23 12.27 58.97
C SER A 501 24.77 12.54 57.55
N ALA A 502 24.54 13.73 56.99
CA ALA A 502 25.08 14.11 55.69
C ALA A 502 26.62 14.16 55.70
N GLY A 503 27.26 13.54 54.71
CA GLY A 503 28.72 13.46 54.60
C GLY A 503 29.38 12.43 55.52
N SER A 504 28.61 11.72 56.34
CA SER A 504 29.06 10.56 57.11
C SER A 504 28.33 9.30 56.64
N HIS A 505 27.05 9.16 57.00
CA HIS A 505 26.24 8.05 56.54
C HIS A 505 25.84 8.23 55.07
N PHE A 506 25.34 9.41 54.71
CA PHE A 506 24.71 9.66 53.42
C PHE A 506 25.51 10.61 52.54
N ASP A 507 25.42 10.40 51.22
CA ASP A 507 25.88 11.36 50.23
C ASP A 507 25.18 12.71 50.42
N PRO A 508 25.92 13.82 50.63
CA PRO A 508 25.34 15.14 50.83
C PRO A 508 24.38 15.58 49.72
N VAL A 509 24.62 15.16 48.47
CA VAL A 509 23.79 15.52 47.33
C VAL A 509 22.46 14.76 47.35
N ILE A 510 22.46 13.51 47.82
CA ILE A 510 21.24 12.73 47.99
C ILE A 510 20.42 13.28 49.16
N VAL A 511 21.06 13.77 50.22
CA VAL A 511 20.38 14.47 51.32
C VAL A 511 19.76 15.80 50.84
N GLU A 512 20.47 16.56 50.00
CA GLU A 512 19.89 17.76 49.35
C GLU A 512 18.65 17.42 48.53
N ALA A 513 18.73 16.34 47.73
CA ALA A 513 17.58 15.86 46.96
C ALA A 513 16.41 15.44 47.86
N PHE A 514 16.68 14.74 48.97
CA PHE A 514 15.68 14.37 49.98
C PHE A 514 14.97 15.61 50.54
N LEU A 515 15.72 16.64 50.92
CA LEU A 515 15.15 17.88 51.44
C LEU A 515 14.25 18.59 50.41
N ALA A 516 14.62 18.54 49.13
CA ALA A 516 13.81 19.13 48.07
C ALA A 516 12.51 18.35 47.78
N CYS A 517 12.42 17.08 48.17
CA CYS A 517 11.26 16.22 47.92
C CYS A 517 10.62 15.63 49.20
N GLU A 518 10.93 16.18 50.38
CA GLU A 518 10.49 15.65 51.68
C GLU A 518 8.96 15.63 51.85
N ASP A 519 8.26 16.55 51.19
CA ASP A 519 6.80 16.57 51.15
C ASP A 519 6.23 15.33 50.43
N ASP A 520 6.88 14.87 49.37
CA ASP A 520 6.46 13.66 48.65
C ASP A 520 6.74 12.41 49.47
N PHE A 521 7.83 12.38 50.24
CA PHE A 521 8.10 11.33 51.24
C PHE A 521 6.97 11.25 52.28
N GLN A 522 6.50 12.39 52.78
CA GLN A 522 5.36 12.41 53.70
C GLN A 522 4.06 11.94 53.03
N LYS A 523 3.80 12.31 51.77
CA LYS A 523 2.62 11.84 51.03
C LYS A 523 2.66 10.32 50.83
N ILE A 524 3.81 9.77 50.43
CA ILE A 524 4.00 8.31 50.30
C ILE A 524 3.74 7.63 51.64
N TRP A 525 4.32 8.15 52.73
CA TRP A 525 4.08 7.61 54.08
C TRP A 525 2.60 7.59 54.45
N ARG A 526 1.85 8.67 54.22
CA ARG A 526 0.41 8.72 54.54
C ARG A 526 -0.43 7.81 53.65
N ARG A 527 0.01 7.53 52.42
CA ARG A 527 -0.73 6.73 51.45
C ARG A 527 -0.58 5.21 51.67
N ILE A 528 0.60 4.77 52.11
CA ILE A 528 0.99 3.34 52.22
C ILE A 528 1.25 2.94 53.68
N GLY A 529 1.28 3.89 54.63
CA GLY A 529 1.67 3.68 56.03
C GLY A 529 0.52 3.61 57.03
N GLU A 530 -0.70 3.34 56.59
CA GLU A 530 -1.81 2.81 57.39
C GLU A 530 -2.07 1.36 56.99
#